data_AF-A0A950T4Q3-F1
#
_entry.id   AF-A0A950T4Q3-F1
#
_cell.length_a   1.000
_cell.length_b   1.000
_cell.length_c   1.000
_cell.angle_alpha   90.00
_cell.angle_beta   90.00
_cell.angle_gamma   90.00
#
_symmetry.space_group_name_H-M   'P 1'
#
loop_
_entity.id
_entity.type
_entity.pdbx_description
1 polymer ?
#
loop_
_entity_poly.entity_id
_entity_poly.type
_entity_poly.pdbx_seq_one_letter_code
_entity_poly.pdbx_strand_id
1 'polypeptide(L)'
;MTSTELEYAEKRMQQKWYDLVMAEQKGAEVPVLERMYNAYILAVEEYNRCSEEYQRQNQEQPIPVPVKKKRSATSESTSRPGGRKKKAS
;
A
#
# COMPACT_ATOMS: atom_id res chain seq x y z
N MET A 1 8.80 4.48 -13.56
CA MET A 1 8.17 5.80 -13.67
C MET A 1 8.95 6.83 -12.88
N THR A 2 8.98 8.07 -13.34
CA THR A 2 9.59 9.19 -12.59
C THR A 2 8.56 9.82 -11.65
N SER A 3 9.01 10.46 -10.55
CA SER A 3 8.14 11.20 -9.61
C SER A 3 7.19 12.17 -10.33
N THR A 4 7.66 12.77 -11.42
CA THR A 4 6.90 13.73 -12.23
C THR A 4 5.69 13.12 -12.95
N GLU A 5 5.75 11.84 -13.36
CA GLU A 5 4.62 11.16 -14.00
C GLU A 5 3.50 10.89 -13.00
N LEU A 6 3.87 10.51 -11.76
CA LEU A 6 2.93 10.30 -10.66
C LEU A 6 2.23 11.62 -10.28
N GLU A 7 3.00 12.69 -10.09
CA GLU A 7 2.46 14.03 -9.78
C GLU A 7 1.54 14.55 -10.90
N TYR A 8 1.88 14.28 -12.16
CA TYR A 8 1.05 14.66 -13.29
C TYR A 8 -0.27 13.89 -13.30
N ALA A 9 -0.23 12.57 -13.07
CA ALA A 9 -1.42 11.74 -12.98
C ALA A 9 -2.32 12.18 -11.82
N GLU A 10 -1.73 12.51 -10.66
CA GLU A 10 -2.46 13.03 -9.49
C GLU A 10 -3.17 14.34 -9.80
N LYS A 11 -2.45 15.32 -10.37
CA LYS A 11 -3.03 16.62 -10.75
C LYS A 11 -4.16 16.45 -11.77
N ARG A 12 -3.99 15.57 -12.75
CA ARG A 12 -5.03 15.27 -13.75
C ARG A 12 -6.26 14.67 -13.11
N MET A 13 -6.11 13.70 -12.20
CA MET A 13 -7.20 13.11 -11.44
C MET A 13 -7.96 14.17 -10.62
N GLN A 14 -7.24 15.02 -9.89
CA GLN A 14 -7.83 16.09 -9.07
C GLN A 14 -8.58 17.12 -9.93
N GLN A 15 -8.03 17.51 -11.08
CA GLN A 15 -8.70 18.41 -12.02
C GLN A 15 -10.01 17.82 -12.54
N LYS A 16 -10.02 16.54 -12.94
CA LYS A 16 -11.23 15.87 -13.43
C LYS A 16 -12.32 15.78 -12.37
N TRP A 17 -11.94 15.52 -11.12
CA TRP A 17 -12.86 15.55 -9.99
C TRP A 17 -13.45 16.94 -9.79
N TYR A 18 -12.61 17.98 -9.76
CA TYR A 18 -13.07 19.35 -9.62
C TYR A 18 -14.04 19.76 -10.74
N ASP A 19 -13.69 19.48 -11.99
CA ASP A 19 -14.54 19.79 -13.13
C ASP A 19 -15.90 19.10 -13.05
N LEU A 20 -15.93 17.83 -12.62
CA LEU A 20 -17.15 17.06 -12.42
C LEU A 20 -18.06 17.70 -11.36
N VAL A 21 -17.51 17.99 -10.17
CA VAL A 21 -18.26 18.62 -9.08
C VAL A 21 -18.78 20.00 -9.49
N MET A 22 -17.97 20.78 -10.21
CA MET A 22 -18.38 22.09 -10.70
C MET A 22 -19.48 21.98 -11.77
N ALA A 23 -19.46 20.96 -12.62
CA ALA A 23 -20.50 20.72 -13.61
C ALA A 23 -21.82 20.31 -12.93
N GLU A 24 -21.76 19.45 -11.92
CA GLU A 24 -22.92 19.04 -11.14
C GLU A 24 -23.58 20.24 -10.44
N GLN A 25 -22.78 21.08 -9.78
CA GLN A 25 -23.27 22.29 -9.11
C GLN A 25 -23.92 23.30 -10.06
N LYS A 26 -23.48 23.31 -11.33
CA LYS A 26 -24.07 24.16 -12.38
C LYS A 26 -25.33 23.56 -13.02
N GLY A 27 -25.76 22.38 -12.57
CA GLY A 27 -26.93 21.69 -13.10
C GLY A 27 -26.69 21.07 -14.47
N ALA A 28 -25.47 20.58 -14.74
CA ALA A 28 -25.20 19.83 -15.97
C ALA A 28 -26.09 18.57 -16.06
N GLU A 29 -26.49 18.25 -17.28
CA GLU A 29 -27.34 17.08 -17.57
C GLU A 29 -26.65 15.76 -17.17
N VAL A 30 -27.44 14.79 -16.72
CA VAL A 30 -26.94 13.48 -16.28
C VAL A 30 -26.02 12.79 -17.30
N PRO A 31 -26.35 12.74 -18.62
CA PRO A 31 -25.46 12.12 -19.60
C PRO A 31 -24.11 12.84 -19.78
N VAL A 32 -24.02 14.11 -19.40
CA VAL A 32 -22.75 14.86 -19.39
C VAL A 32 -21.95 14.48 -18.15
N LEU A 33 -22.59 14.45 -16.98
CA LEU A 33 -21.96 14.05 -15.72
C LEU A 33 -21.42 12.61 -15.79
N GLU A 34 -22.16 11.68 -16.39
CA GLU A 34 -21.71 10.29 -16.59
C GLU A 34 -20.43 10.22 -17.44
N ARG A 35 -20.33 11.00 -18.52
CA ARG A 35 -19.12 11.05 -19.35
C ARG A 35 -17.94 11.64 -18.58
N MET A 36 -18.18 12.67 -17.77
CA MET A 36 -17.15 13.29 -16.94
C MET A 36 -16.69 12.36 -15.82
N TYR A 37 -17.61 11.61 -15.21
CA TYR A 37 -17.30 10.56 -14.23
C TYR A 37 -16.44 9.45 -14.85
N ASN A 38 -16.80 8.95 -16.03
CA ASN A 38 -15.98 7.97 -16.74
C ASN A 38 -14.56 8.50 -17.02
N ALA A 39 -14.43 9.77 -17.41
CA ALA A 39 -13.13 10.40 -17.59
C ALA A 39 -12.33 10.55 -16.28
N TYR A 40 -13.01 10.79 -15.16
CA TYR A 40 -12.39 10.80 -13.84
C TYR A 40 -11.89 9.41 -13.44
N ILE A 41 -12.68 8.35 -13.65
CA ILE A 41 -12.27 6.97 -13.36
C ILE A 41 -11.01 6.58 -14.15
N LEU A 42 -10.94 6.91 -15.44
CA LEU A 42 -9.73 6.67 -16.23
C LEU A 42 -8.50 7.39 -15.66
N ALA A 43 -8.67 8.60 -15.11
CA ALA A 43 -7.58 9.34 -14.47
C ALA A 43 -7.15 8.71 -13.13
N VAL A 44 -8.09 8.15 -12.37
CA VAL A 44 -7.81 7.38 -11.14
C VAL A 44 -7.03 6.11 -11.47
N GLU A 45 -7.44 5.37 -12.50
CA GLU A 45 -6.74 4.15 -12.93
C GLU A 45 -5.31 4.45 -13.39
N GLU A 46 -5.10 5.54 -14.13
CA GLU A 46 -3.77 6.02 -14.51
C GLU A 46 -2.92 6.34 -13.27
N TYR A 47 -3.46 7.11 -12.32
CA TYR A 47 -2.74 7.43 -11.08
C TYR A 47 -2.38 6.16 -10.29
N ASN A 48 -3.31 5.21 -10.16
CA ASN A 48 -3.08 3.95 -9.47
C ASN A 48 -1.94 3.17 -10.12
N ARG A 49 -1.96 3.02 -11.45
CA ARG A 49 -0.88 2.38 -12.22
C ARG A 49 0.47 3.05 -11.98
N CYS A 50 0.51 4.39 -12.04
CA CYS A 50 1.72 5.16 -11.77
C CYS A 50 2.22 4.93 -10.33
N SER A 51 1.31 4.90 -9.37
CA SER A 51 1.62 4.74 -7.95
C SER A 51 2.18 3.36 -7.64
N GLU A 52 1.62 2.30 -8.23
CA GLU A 52 2.10 0.93 -8.09
C GLU A 52 3.51 0.77 -8.64
N GLU A 53 3.78 1.37 -9.80
CA GLU A 53 5.10 1.32 -10.42
C GLU A 53 6.14 2.13 -9.64
N TYR A 54 5.76 3.32 -9.15
CA TYR A 54 6.62 4.13 -8.28
C TYR A 54 6.94 3.40 -6.97
N GLN A 55 5.95 2.74 -6.36
CA GLN A 55 6.17 1.93 -5.15
C GLN A 55 7.10 0.76 -5.41
N ARG A 56 6.93 0.04 -6.54
CA ARG A 56 7.80 -1.08 -6.92
C ARG A 56 9.26 -0.64 -7.03
N GLN A 57 9.51 0.46 -7.74
CA GLN A 57 10.87 1.00 -7.93
C GLN A 57 11.52 1.47 -6.62
N ASN A 58 10.72 1.97 -5.67
CA ASN A 58 11.22 2.38 -4.37
C ASN A 58 11.37 1.22 -3.37
N GLN A 59 10.60 0.14 -3.51
CA GLN A 59 10.76 -1.10 -2.72
C GLN A 59 11.91 -1.98 -3.23
N GLU A 60 12.27 -1.88 -4.51
CA GLU A 60 13.44 -2.55 -5.10
C GLU A 60 14.78 -1.91 -4.70
N GLN A 61 14.76 -0.74 -4.04
CA GLN A 61 15.95 -0.28 -3.33
C GLN A 61 16.12 -1.15 -2.08
N PRO A 62 17.20 -1.97 -2.00
CA PRO A 62 17.37 -2.86 -0.87
C PRO A 62 17.53 -2.01 0.38
N ILE A 63 16.60 -2.16 1.32
CA ILE A 63 16.83 -1.78 2.71
C ILE A 63 18.13 -2.50 3.09
N PRO A 64 19.22 -1.80 3.48
CA PRO A 64 20.39 -2.47 4.00
C PRO A 64 20.01 -2.97 5.38
N VAL A 65 19.35 -4.13 5.44
CA VAL A 65 19.05 -4.81 6.69
C VAL A 65 20.40 -5.28 7.23
N PRO A 66 20.87 -4.80 8.40
CA PRO A 66 22.05 -5.36 9.00
C PRO A 66 21.67 -6.78 9.44
N VAL A 67 22.16 -7.78 8.71
CA VAL A 67 21.98 -9.20 9.04
C VAL A 67 22.73 -9.47 10.34
N LYS A 68 22.06 -9.31 11.49
CA LYS A 68 22.57 -9.86 12.76
C LYS A 68 22.28 -11.36 12.77
N LYS A 69 23.31 -12.12 12.40
CA LYS A 69 23.43 -13.58 12.42
C LYS A 69 22.80 -14.18 13.69
N LYS A 70 21.74 -14.96 13.53
CA LYS A 70 21.30 -15.91 14.58
C LYS A 70 22.33 -17.05 14.61
N ARG A 71 23.12 -17.11 15.67
CA ARG A 71 23.89 -18.31 16.02
C ARG A 71 22.91 -19.41 16.43
N SER A 72 22.95 -20.49 15.67
CA SER A 72 22.39 -21.80 15.98
C SER A 72 22.98 -22.33 17.29
N ALA A 73 22.12 -22.79 18.19
CA ALA A 73 22.46 -23.75 19.22
C ALA A 73 21.51 -24.93 19.07
N THR A 74 22.10 -26.00 18.55
CA THR A 74 21.62 -27.36 18.35
C THR A 74 20.88 -27.93 19.55
N SER A 75 19.82 -28.66 19.25
CA SER A 75 19.01 -29.49 20.12
C SER A 75 19.85 -30.59 20.79
N GLU A 76 19.72 -30.76 22.10
CA GLU A 76 19.96 -32.07 22.73
C GLU A 76 18.88 -32.34 23.79
N SER A 77 18.28 -33.52 23.66
CA SER A 77 17.07 -34.02 24.31
C SER A 77 17.46 -34.84 25.53
N THR A 78 16.73 -34.75 26.66
CA THR A 78 16.45 -35.92 27.53
C THR A 78 15.49 -35.60 28.72
N SER A 79 14.31 -36.20 28.66
CA SER A 79 13.65 -36.98 29.74
C SER A 79 13.18 -36.32 31.07
N ARG A 80 11.84 -36.25 31.25
CA ARG A 80 11.14 -36.47 32.56
C ARG A 80 11.19 -37.98 32.91
N PRO A 81 10.82 -38.50 34.12
CA PRO A 81 10.03 -37.90 35.22
C PRO A 81 10.44 -38.27 36.68
N GLY A 82 9.76 -37.66 37.66
CA GLY A 82 9.44 -38.32 38.94
C GLY A 82 10.01 -37.69 40.22
N GLY A 83 9.17 -37.56 41.27
CA GLY A 83 9.67 -37.26 42.62
C GLY A 83 8.74 -36.44 43.51
N ARG A 84 7.85 -37.14 44.23
CA ARG A 84 6.81 -36.64 45.15
C ARG A 84 7.37 -36.47 46.59
N LYS A 85 6.72 -35.60 47.39
CA LYS A 85 6.67 -35.48 48.89
C LYS A 85 7.71 -34.54 49.54
N LYS A 86 7.49 -33.88 50.69
CA LYS A 86 6.35 -33.43 51.55
C LYS A 86 7.02 -32.73 52.77
N LYS A 87 6.34 -31.72 53.38
CA LYS A 87 6.50 -31.20 54.78
C LYS A 87 7.83 -30.50 55.09
N ALA A 88 8.01 -29.62 56.06
CA ALA A 88 7.27 -28.80 57.05
C ALA A 88 8.33 -27.76 57.51
N SER A 89 8.02 -26.54 57.97
CA SER A 89 7.33 -26.16 59.21
C SER A 89 6.90 -24.70 59.15
#